data_AF-A0A4Y2ME91-F1
#
_entry.id   AF-A0A4Y2ME91-F1
#
_cell.length_a   1.000
_cell.length_b   1.000
_cell.length_c   1.000
_cell.angle_alpha   90.00
_cell.angle_beta   90.00
_cell.angle_gamma   90.00
#
_symmetry.space_group_name_H-M   'P 1'
#
loop_
_entity.id
_entity.type
_entity.pdbx_description
1 polymer ?
#
loop_
_entity_poly.entity_id
_entity_poly.type
_entity_poly.pdbx_seq_one_letter_code
_entity_poly.pdbx_strand_id
1 'polypeptide(L)' 'PMFRGIYNGTRKHVDDLHEVLRRAVANGVERIFITGGSLEDSRAALEIAKSC' A
#
# COMPACT_ATOMS: atom_id res chain seq x y z
N PRO A 1 2.96 -5.11 6.53
CA PRO A 1 3.72 -4.20 5.64
C PRO A 1 3.86 -2.81 6.26
N MET A 2 4.83 -1.99 5.82
CA MET A 2 5.10 -0.66 6.40
C MET A 2 3.90 0.28 6.35
N PHE A 3 3.18 0.34 5.23
CA PHE A 3 1.94 1.13 5.06
C PHE A 3 0.75 0.61 5.90
N ARG A 4 0.91 -0.54 6.57
CA ARG A 4 -0.02 -1.04 7.60
C ARG A 4 0.53 -0.85 9.01
N GLY A 5 1.58 -0.06 9.16
CA GLY A 5 2.33 0.18 10.40
C GLY A 5 3.11 -1.00 10.95
N ILE A 6 3.37 -2.05 10.15
CA ILE A 6 4.11 -3.25 10.59
C ILE A 6 5.55 -3.19 10.11
N TYR A 7 6.49 -3.18 11.06
CA TYR A 7 7.93 -3.18 10.86
C TYR A 7 8.54 -4.41 11.53
N ASN A 8 9.15 -5.31 10.75
CA ASN A 8 9.71 -6.57 11.24
C ASN A 8 8.76 -7.33 12.19
N GLY A 9 7.49 -7.43 11.79
CA GLY A 9 6.43 -8.11 12.56
C GLY A 9 5.82 -7.31 13.72
N THR A 10 6.41 -6.17 14.11
CA THR A 10 5.90 -5.33 15.20
C THR A 10 5.08 -4.15 14.66
N ARG A 11 3.92 -3.87 15.27
CA ARG A 11 3.12 -2.68 14.94
C ARG A 11 3.71 -1.43 15.59
N LYS A 12 4.03 -0.41 14.79
CA LYS A 12 4.60 0.89 15.22
C LYS A 12 3.62 2.05 15.07
N HIS A 13 2.71 1.96 14.12
CA HIS A 13 1.59 2.89 13.96
C HIS A 13 0.35 2.16 13.44
N VAL A 14 -0.77 2.87 13.37
CA VAL A 14 -2.01 2.38 12.76
C VAL A 14 -1.84 2.23 11.24
N ASP A 15 -2.73 1.46 10.61
CA ASP A 15 -2.76 1.35 9.15
C ASP A 15 -3.05 2.73 8.55
N ASP A 16 -2.20 3.18 7.63
CA ASP A 16 -2.21 4.54 7.09
C ASP A 16 -2.10 4.56 5.55
N LEU A 17 -2.46 3.44 4.91
CA LEU A 17 -2.42 3.33 3.45
C LEU A 17 -3.25 4.43 2.76
N HIS A 18 -4.42 4.77 3.29
CA HIS A 18 -5.26 5.81 2.71
C HIS A 18 -4.58 7.19 2.78
N GLU A 19 -3.93 7.53 3.89
CA GLU A 19 -3.15 8.75 4.04
C GLU A 19 -2.00 8.81 3.03
N VAL A 20 -1.31 7.69 2.80
CA VAL A 20 -0.26 7.58 1.77
C VAL A 20 -0.83 7.91 0.39
N LEU A 21 -1.94 7.29 0.01
CA LEU A 21 -2.60 7.51 -1.29
C LEU A 21 -3.10 8.96 -1.44
N ARG A 22 -3.70 9.53 -0.38
CA ARG A 22 -4.15 10.94 -0.37
C ARG A 22 -2.99 11.90 -0.64
N ARG A 23 -1.83 11.67 -0.03
CA ARG A 23 -0.63 12.49 -0.27
C ARG A 23 -0.15 12.35 -1.71
N ALA A 24 -0.15 11.14 -2.29
CA ALA A 24 0.26 10.92 -3.67
C ALA A 24 -0.63 11.72 -4.65
N VAL A 25 -1.96 11.60 -4.50
CA VAL A 25 -2.92 12.34 -5.33
C VAL A 25 -2.78 13.85 -5.16
N ALA A 26 -2.61 14.33 -3.91
CA ALA A 26 -2.40 15.76 -3.64
C ALA A 26 -1.12 16.33 -4.29
N ASN A 27 -0.17 15.47 -4.66
CA ASN A 27 1.07 15.84 -5.35
C ASN A 27 1.05 15.48 -6.85
N GLY A 28 -0.12 15.20 -7.43
CA GLY A 28 -0.28 15.00 -8.88
C GLY A 28 0.04 13.59 -9.37
N VAL A 29 0.12 12.58 -8.48
CA VAL A 29 0.21 11.18 -8.92
C VAL A 29 -1.16 10.74 -9.46
N GLU A 30 -1.21 10.44 -10.76
CA GLU A 30 -2.45 10.02 -11.43
C GLU A 30 -2.66 8.50 -11.46
N ARG A 31 -1.57 7.73 -11.50
CA ARG A 31 -1.62 6.26 -11.62
C ARG A 31 -0.52 5.61 -10.79
N ILE A 32 -0.83 4.45 -10.23
CA ILE A 32 0.09 3.66 -9.40
C ILE A 32 0.15 2.24 -9.95
N PHE A 33 1.36 1.77 -10.25
CA PHE A 33 1.62 0.36 -10.55
C PHE A 33 2.10 -0.33 -9.28
N ILE A 34 1.34 -1.32 -8.79
CA ILE A 34 1.71 -2.09 -7.61
C ILE A 34 2.50 -3.31 -8.07
N THR A 35 3.74 -3.44 -7.59
CA THR A 35 4.63 -4.54 -7.95
C THR A 35 4.28 -5.80 -7.14
N GLY A 36 4.22 -6.95 -7.82
CA GLY A 36 4.11 -8.28 -7.21
C GLY A 36 5.32 -9.14 -7.58
N GLY A 37 6.02 -9.70 -6.59
CA GLY A 37 7.23 -10.53 -6.79
C GLY A 37 6.98 -12.03 -6.74
N SER A 38 5.80 -12.45 -6.27
CA SER A 38 5.37 -13.84 -6.13
C SER A 38 3.86 -13.95 -6.44
N LEU A 39 3.31 -15.17 -6.48
CA LEU A 39 1.87 -15.37 -6.65
C LEU A 39 1.08 -14.76 -5.48
N GLU A 40 1.57 -14.95 -4.26
CA GLU A 40 0.99 -14.43 -3.03
C GLU A 40 1.05 -12.90 -3.01
N ASP A 41 2.20 -12.31 -3.36
CA ASP A 41 2.34 -10.85 -3.44
C ASP A 41 1.44 -10.28 -4.52
N SER A 42 1.31 -10.94 -5.67
CA SER A 42 0.46 -10.49 -6.78
C SER A 42 -1.02 -10.48 -6.38
N ARG A 43 -1.47 -11.46 -5.60
CA ARG A 43 -2.83 -11.49 -5.03
C ARG A 43 -3.02 -10.34 -4.04
N ALA A 44 -2.06 -10.10 -3.15
CA ALA A 44 -2.14 -8.99 -2.20
C ALA A 44 -2.13 -7.62 -2.91
N ALA A 45 -1.31 -7.46 -3.94
CA ALA A 45 -1.24 -6.26 -4.77
C ALA A 45 -2.58 -6.00 -5.49
N LEU A 46 -3.22 -7.05 -6.02
CA LEU A 46 -4.53 -6.93 -6.65
C LEU A 46 -5.61 -6.42 -5.67
N GLU A 47 -5.61 -6.92 -4.43
CA GLU A 47 -6.56 -6.45 -3.43
C GLU A 47 -6.32 -4.99 -3.03
N ILE A 48 -5.05 -4.55 -2.97
CA ILE A 48 -4.73 -3.14 -2.76
C ILE A 48 -5.22 -2.30 -3.94
N ALA A 49 -5.00 -2.74 -5.19
CA ALA A 49 -5.42 -2.01 -6.38
C ALA A 49 -6.94 -1.80 -6.45
N LYS A 50 -7.74 -2.76 -5.94
CA LYS A 50 -9.21 -2.64 -5.84
C LYS A 50 -9.68 -1.63 -4.79
N SER A 51 -8.83 -1.31 -3.81
CA SER A 51 -9.15 -0.36 -2.73
C SER A 51 -8.69 1.08 -3.00
N CYS A 52 -8.00 1.30 -4.12
CA CYS A 52 -7.48 2.61 -4.55
C CYS A 52 -8.50 3.39 -5.37
#